data_AF-A0A1V4U2N2-F1
#
_entry.id   AF-A0A1V4U2N2-F1
#
_cell.length_a   1.000
_cell.length_b   1.000
_cell.length_c   1.000
_cell.angle_alpha   90.00
_cell.angle_beta   90.00
_cell.angle_gamma   90.00
#
_symmetry.space_group_name_H-M   'P 1'
#
loop_
_entity.id
_entity.type
_entity.pdbx_description
1 polymer ?
#
loop_
_entity_poly.entity_id
_entity_poly.type
_entity_poly.pdbx_seq_one_letter_code
_entity_poly.pdbx_strand_id
1 'polypeptide(L)'
;MTELKRRRIIRIGDIVVFDKGYYSYNNYIQGIFEFNIVPLIFSKKKFSISKLMRKCIYPLWIFGRSDTKILMKRFASLARRLFMHLRDEIPFLEKRSLIEDVFKTAKNAFGLRKIHKYTTKSVKKTICLNVLLLGLVISLGFDKKIDLQRLAEW
;
A
#
# COMPACT_ATOMS: atom_id res chain seq x y z
N MET A 1 3.25 9.44 -3.10
CA MET A 1 4.55 8.75 -3.09
C MET A 1 5.74 9.69 -2.82
N THR A 2 5.71 10.93 -3.33
CA THR A 2 6.75 11.95 -3.09
C THR A 2 7.07 12.16 -1.61
N GLU A 3 6.05 12.35 -0.76
CA GLU A 3 6.23 12.51 0.69
C GLU A 3 6.83 11.28 1.38
N LEU A 4 6.47 10.06 0.95
CA LEU A 4 7.03 8.83 1.51
C LEU A 4 8.52 8.69 1.17
N LYS A 5 8.92 9.06 -0.05
CA LYS A 5 10.32 9.10 -0.49
C LYS A 5 11.10 10.16 0.27
N ARG A 6 10.53 11.36 0.43
CA ARG A 6 11.12 12.48 1.19
C ARG A 6 11.41 12.09 2.64
N ARG A 7 10.45 11.40 3.28
CA ARG A 7 10.58 10.90 4.67
C ARG A 7 11.41 9.62 4.79
N ARG A 8 11.95 9.09 3.68
CA ARG A 8 12.74 7.84 3.61
C ARG A 8 12.00 6.61 4.15
N ILE A 9 10.67 6.62 4.08
CA ILE A 9 9.83 5.48 4.48
C ILE A 9 9.91 4.38 3.42
N ILE A 10 9.94 4.77 2.15
CA ILE A 10 10.13 3.85 1.01
C ILE A 10 11.57 3.91 0.52
N ARG A 11 12.13 2.74 0.23
CA ARG A 11 13.46 2.54 -0.32
C ARG A 11 13.39 1.91 -1.71
N ILE A 12 14.52 1.96 -2.41
CA ILE A 12 14.66 1.36 -3.73
C ILE A 12 14.45 -0.15 -3.62
N GLY A 13 13.54 -0.70 -4.43
CA GLY A 13 13.23 -2.11 -4.47
C GLY A 13 12.14 -2.57 -3.50
N ASP A 14 11.57 -1.68 -2.70
CA ASP A 14 10.47 -2.03 -1.79
C ASP A 14 9.23 -2.47 -2.57
N ILE A 15 8.46 -3.39 -1.97
CA ILE A 15 7.15 -3.77 -2.47
C ILE A 15 6.13 -2.89 -1.75
N VAL A 16 5.40 -2.10 -2.53
CA VAL A 16 4.37 -1.21 -2.00
C VAL A 16 3.02 -1.72 -2.49
N VAL A 17 2.19 -2.14 -1.54
CA VAL A 17 0.84 -2.62 -1.80
C VAL A 17 -0.11 -1.42 -1.81
N PHE A 18 -0.84 -1.27 -2.90
CA PHE A 18 -1.78 -0.18 -3.10
C PHE A 18 -3.22 -0.68 -3.11
N ASP A 19 -4.13 0.18 -2.67
CA ASP A 19 -5.56 -0.10 -2.74
C ASP A 19 -6.09 -0.09 -4.19
N LYS A 20 -7.25 -0.72 -4.40
CA LYS A 20 -7.97 -0.82 -5.68
C LYS A 20 -8.29 0.52 -6.33
N GLY A 21 -8.28 1.63 -5.57
CA GLY A 21 -8.43 2.98 -6.11
C GLY A 21 -7.28 3.42 -7.03
N TYR A 22 -6.09 2.84 -6.89
CA TYR A 22 -4.87 3.24 -7.62
C TYR A 22 -4.62 2.44 -8.91
N TYR A 23 -5.61 1.70 -9.41
CA TYR A 23 -5.48 0.70 -10.50
C TYR A 23 -5.05 1.20 -11.89
N SER A 24 -4.77 2.51 -12.06
CA SER A 24 -4.32 3.04 -13.35
C SER A 24 -3.01 2.41 -13.78
N TYR A 25 -2.91 1.99 -15.05
CA TYR A 25 -1.67 1.45 -15.63
C TYR A 25 -0.48 2.40 -15.44
N ASN A 26 -0.71 3.71 -15.52
CA ASN A 26 0.35 4.71 -15.35
C ASN A 26 0.96 4.66 -13.94
N ASN A 27 0.19 4.30 -12.91
CA ASN A 27 0.69 4.23 -11.54
C ASN A 27 1.72 3.10 -11.37
N TYR A 28 1.55 1.98 -12.09
CA TYR A 28 2.56 0.91 -12.11
C TYR A 28 3.86 1.40 -12.76
N ILE A 29 3.74 2.12 -13.88
CA ILE A 29 4.88 2.66 -14.63
C ILE A 29 5.65 3.69 -13.80
N GLN A 30 4.94 4.65 -13.18
CA GLN A 30 5.55 5.65 -12.32
C GLN A 30 6.23 5.04 -11.10
N GLY A 31 5.60 4.04 -10.46
CA GLY A 31 6.20 3.32 -9.33
C GLY A 31 7.56 2.71 -9.68
N ILE A 32 7.69 2.09 -10.86
CA ILE A 32 8.94 1.49 -11.31
C ILE A 32 9.97 2.56 -11.69
N PHE A 33 9.62 3.50 -12.58
CA PHE A 33 10.61 4.39 -13.19
C PHE A 33 10.96 5.62 -12.33
N GLU A 34 10.00 6.23 -11.64
CA GLU A 34 10.23 7.44 -10.83
C GLU A 34 10.62 7.10 -9.38
N PHE A 35 9.94 6.08 -8.83
CA PHE A 35 10.09 5.72 -7.42
C PHE A 35 11.01 4.52 -7.19
N ASN A 36 11.39 3.78 -8.23
CA ASN A 36 12.25 2.58 -8.15
C ASN A 36 11.72 1.52 -7.16
N ILE A 37 10.40 1.33 -7.13
CA ILE A 37 9.73 0.34 -6.27
C ILE A 37 9.00 -0.71 -7.10
N VAL A 38 8.46 -1.72 -6.43
CA VAL A 38 7.51 -2.70 -6.98
C VAL A 38 6.09 -2.27 -6.56
N PRO A 39 5.32 -1.61 -7.46
CA PRO A 39 3.98 -1.12 -7.13
C PRO A 39 2.93 -2.22 -7.33
N LEU A 40 2.64 -2.98 -6.27
CA LEU A 40 1.60 -4.01 -6.32
C LEU A 40 0.24 -3.37 -6.08
N ILE A 41 -0.47 -3.08 -7.18
CA ILE A 41 -1.84 -2.56 -7.13
C ILE A 41 -2.78 -3.70 -7.50
N PHE A 42 -3.77 -3.96 -6.65
CA PHE A 42 -4.74 -5.04 -6.88
C PHE A 42 -5.56 -4.84 -8.14
N SER A 43 -5.66 -5.90 -8.93
CA SER A 43 -6.34 -5.89 -10.21
C SER A 43 -7.86 -5.75 -10.06
N LYS A 44 -8.49 -5.03 -11.00
CA LYS A 44 -9.96 -5.06 -11.21
C LYS A 44 -10.30 -6.13 -12.25
N LYS A 45 -11.58 -6.54 -12.34
CA LYS A 45 -12.07 -7.54 -13.33
C LYS A 45 -11.60 -7.31 -14.78
N LYS A 46 -11.33 -6.06 -15.19
CA LYS A 46 -10.88 -5.69 -16.55
C LYS A 46 -9.36 -5.45 -16.68
N PHE A 47 -8.57 -5.83 -15.68
CA PHE A 47 -7.12 -5.66 -15.71
C PHE A 47 -6.48 -6.69 -16.64
N SER A 48 -5.50 -6.24 -17.42
CA SER A 48 -4.79 -7.09 -18.38
C SER A 48 -3.29 -6.93 -18.19
N ILE A 49 -2.65 -8.03 -17.81
CA ILE A 49 -1.19 -8.11 -17.66
C ILE A 49 -0.50 -7.79 -18.99
N SER A 50 -1.03 -8.28 -20.12
CA SER A 50 -0.46 -7.99 -21.45
C SER A 50 -0.54 -6.50 -21.81
N LYS A 51 -1.61 -5.80 -21.40
CA LYS A 51 -1.71 -4.34 -21.56
C LYS A 51 -0.69 -3.60 -20.68
N LEU A 52 -0.43 -4.07 -19.47
CA LEU A 52 0.62 -3.51 -18.61
C LEU A 52 2.02 -3.74 -19.19
N MET A 53 2.32 -4.96 -19.64
CA MET A 53 3.60 -5.29 -20.27
C MET A 53 3.92 -4.38 -21.45
N ARG A 54 2.95 -4.13 -22.34
CA ARG A 54 3.12 -3.21 -23.47
C ARG A 54 3.39 -1.76 -23.07
N LYS A 55 2.99 -1.36 -21.87
CA LYS A 55 3.24 -0.01 -21.32
C LYS A 55 4.57 0.09 -20.57
N CYS A 56 5.18 -1.03 -20.19
CA CYS A 56 6.50 -1.08 -19.55
C CYS A 56 7.63 -0.86 -20.57
N ILE A 57 7.60 0.29 -21.25
CA ILE A 57 8.65 0.75 -22.16
C ILE A 57 9.63 1.59 -21.36
N TYR A 58 10.93 1.43 -21.61
CA TYR A 58 11.95 2.27 -20.98
C TYR A 58 11.75 3.75 -21.39
N PRO A 59 11.66 4.68 -20.42
CA PRO A 59 11.52 6.08 -20.74
C PRO A 59 12.79 6.63 -21.41
N LEU A 60 12.60 7.58 -22.33
CA LEU A 60 13.67 8.10 -23.20
C LEU A 60 14.84 8.72 -22.42
N TRP A 61 14.59 9.30 -21.25
CA TRP A 61 15.62 9.96 -20.44
C TRP A 61 16.72 9.03 -19.93
N ILE A 62 16.50 7.70 -19.96
CA ILE A 62 17.49 6.71 -19.53
C ILE A 62 18.62 6.57 -20.57
N PHE A 63 18.32 6.78 -21.86
CA PHE A 63 19.29 6.60 -22.92
C PHE A 63 20.32 7.73 -22.96
N GLY A 64 21.55 7.43 -23.38
CA GLY A 64 22.64 8.40 -23.47
C GLY A 64 23.40 8.65 -22.17
N ARG A 65 23.06 7.95 -21.07
CA ARG A 65 23.80 8.01 -19.81
C ARG A 65 24.84 6.89 -19.70
N SER A 66 25.91 7.13 -18.94
CA SER A 66 26.92 6.09 -18.66
C SER A 66 26.34 4.91 -17.85
N ASP A 67 25.33 5.16 -17.02
CA ASP A 67 24.68 4.16 -16.15
C ASP A 67 23.45 3.48 -16.80
N THR A 68 23.17 3.74 -18.08
CA THR A 68 22.02 3.20 -18.84
C THR A 68 21.81 1.70 -18.60
N LYS A 69 22.87 0.90 -18.74
CA LYS A 69 22.81 -0.58 -18.58
C LYS A 69 22.38 -0.99 -17.16
N ILE A 70 22.86 -0.27 -16.14
CA ILE A 70 22.57 -0.54 -14.73
C ILE A 70 21.10 -0.22 -14.43
N LEU A 71 20.62 0.94 -14.91
CA LEU A 71 19.23 1.36 -14.76
C LEU A 71 18.26 0.40 -15.46
N MET A 72 18.55 0.01 -16.71
CA MET A 72 17.73 -0.96 -17.44
C MET A 72 17.64 -2.30 -16.69
N LYS A 73 18.77 -2.83 -16.20
CA LYS A 73 18.80 -4.07 -15.41
C LYS A 73 17.96 -3.95 -14.13
N ARG A 74 18.02 -2.80 -13.45
CA ARG A 74 17.23 -2.53 -12.26
C ARG A 74 15.73 -2.49 -12.58
N PHE A 75 15.31 -1.73 -13.59
CA PHE A 75 13.91 -1.64 -13.96
C PHE A 75 13.34 -2.98 -14.44
N ALA A 76 14.12 -3.75 -15.21
CA ALA A 76 13.74 -5.11 -15.59
C ALA A 76 13.54 -6.02 -14.37
N SER A 77 14.42 -5.93 -13.36
CA SER A 77 14.29 -6.66 -12.10
C SER A 77 13.01 -6.27 -11.34
N LEU A 78 12.72 -4.97 -11.22
CA LEU A 78 11.50 -4.47 -10.56
C LEU A 78 10.24 -4.92 -11.30
N ALA A 79 10.21 -4.80 -12.62
CA ALA A 79 9.09 -5.23 -13.45
C ALA A 79 8.87 -6.75 -13.34
N ARG A 80 9.95 -7.55 -13.37
CA ARG A 80 9.86 -9.01 -13.16
C ARG A 80 9.23 -9.33 -11.80
N ARG A 81 9.69 -8.69 -10.72
CA ARG A 81 9.11 -8.89 -9.38
C ARG A 81 7.63 -8.50 -9.32
N LEU A 82 7.26 -7.38 -9.96
CA LEU A 82 5.86 -6.97 -10.08
C LEU A 82 5.01 -8.07 -10.75
N PHE A 83 5.45 -8.57 -11.90
CA PHE A 83 4.69 -9.60 -12.62
C PHE A 83 4.62 -10.93 -11.87
N MET A 84 5.64 -11.30 -11.09
CA MET A 84 5.57 -12.46 -10.19
C MET A 84 4.48 -12.27 -9.13
N HIS A 85 4.46 -11.14 -8.45
CA HIS A 85 3.47 -10.86 -7.39
C HIS A 85 2.05 -10.60 -7.93
N LEU A 86 1.90 -10.12 -9.16
CA LEU A 86 0.60 -10.02 -9.82
C LEU A 86 0.02 -11.38 -10.23
N ARG A 87 0.85 -12.43 -10.36
CA ARG A 87 0.36 -13.79 -10.59
C ARG A 87 -0.12 -14.44 -9.29
N ASP A 88 0.55 -14.15 -8.18
CA ASP A 88 0.21 -14.63 -6.85
C ASP A 88 -0.12 -13.46 -5.90
N GLU A 89 -1.33 -12.91 -6.05
CA GLU A 89 -1.82 -11.78 -5.25
C GLU A 89 -2.39 -12.20 -3.88
N ILE A 90 -2.64 -13.50 -3.68
CA ILE A 90 -3.31 -14.08 -2.49
C ILE A 90 -2.69 -13.61 -1.16
N PRO A 91 -1.37 -13.75 -0.92
CA PRO A 91 -0.79 -13.37 0.38
C PRO A 91 -0.93 -11.88 0.68
N PHE A 92 -1.01 -11.03 -0.36
CA PHE A 92 -1.18 -9.59 -0.18
C PHE A 92 -2.65 -9.22 0.07
N LEU A 93 -3.59 -9.98 -0.51
CA LEU A 93 -5.02 -9.84 -0.24
C LEU A 93 -5.35 -10.17 1.22
N GLU A 94 -4.74 -11.23 1.77
CA GLU A 94 -4.92 -11.60 3.18
C GLU A 94 -4.43 -10.51 4.14
N LYS A 95 -3.20 -10.02 3.93
CA LYS A 95 -2.63 -8.90 4.71
C LYS A 95 -3.50 -7.65 4.62
N ARG A 96 -4.00 -7.34 3.42
CA ARG A 96 -4.91 -6.22 3.22
C ARG A 96 -6.23 -6.41 3.99
N SER A 97 -6.81 -7.61 3.94
CA SER A 97 -8.04 -7.91 4.67
C SER A 97 -7.86 -7.67 6.16
N LEU A 98 -6.74 -8.12 6.74
CA LEU A 98 -6.44 -7.90 8.16
C LEU A 98 -6.31 -6.41 8.49
N ILE A 99 -5.61 -5.63 7.66
CA ILE A 99 -5.51 -4.18 7.82
C ILE A 99 -6.89 -3.53 7.76
N GLU A 100 -7.75 -3.95 6.84
CA GLU A 100 -9.12 -3.45 6.72
C GLU A 100 -9.96 -3.74 7.96
N ASP A 101 -9.83 -4.95 8.52
CA ASP A 101 -10.51 -5.34 9.75
C ASP A 101 -10.04 -4.50 10.94
N VAL A 102 -8.73 -4.25 11.09
CA VAL A 102 -8.18 -3.31 12.08
C VAL A 102 -8.81 -1.92 11.95
N PHE A 103 -8.94 -1.40 10.72
CA PHE A 103 -9.58 -0.10 10.50
C PHE A 103 -11.09 -0.11 10.80
N LYS A 104 -11.79 -1.23 10.59
CA LYS A 104 -13.20 -1.38 10.99
C LYS A 104 -13.35 -1.38 12.50
N THR A 105 -12.53 -2.16 13.21
CA THR A 105 -12.50 -2.16 14.68
C THR A 105 -12.22 -0.76 15.22
N ALA A 106 -11.24 -0.05 14.65
CA ALA A 106 -10.94 1.33 15.04
C ALA A 106 -12.15 2.28 14.87
N LYS A 107 -12.92 2.13 13.78
CA LYS A 107 -14.08 2.98 13.48
C LYS A 107 -15.28 2.68 14.36
N ASN A 108 -15.58 1.40 14.57
CA ASN A 108 -16.78 0.96 15.27
C ASN A 108 -16.53 0.89 16.79
N ALA A 109 -15.60 0.04 17.23
CA ALA A 109 -15.34 -0.22 18.64
C ALA A 109 -14.72 0.99 19.37
N PHE A 110 -13.77 1.67 18.74
CA PHE A 110 -13.09 2.84 19.33
C PHE A 110 -13.74 4.18 18.95
N GLY A 111 -14.96 4.15 18.38
CA GLY A 111 -15.77 5.35 18.15
C GLY A 111 -15.17 6.37 17.17
N LEU A 112 -14.14 6.02 16.38
CA LEU A 112 -13.53 6.96 15.42
C LEU A 112 -14.50 7.42 14.33
N ARG A 113 -15.62 6.72 14.14
CA ARG A 113 -16.69 7.10 13.21
C ARG A 113 -17.52 8.29 13.69
N LYS A 114 -17.66 8.49 15.01
CA LYS A 114 -18.54 9.49 15.63
C LYS A 114 -17.76 10.39 16.60
N ILE A 115 -16.68 11.00 16.12
CA ILE A 115 -15.92 11.96 16.93
C ILE A 115 -16.67 13.29 16.98
N HIS A 116 -17.26 13.61 18.13
CA HIS A 116 -17.86 14.92 18.38
C HIS A 116 -16.94 15.76 19.27
N LYS A 117 -16.18 16.69 18.67
CA LYS A 117 -15.30 17.63 19.37
C LYS A 117 -15.29 18.99 18.64
N TYR A 118 -15.21 20.07 19.42
CA TYR A 118 -15.30 21.44 18.90
C TYR A 118 -13.98 22.01 18.36
N THR A 119 -12.82 21.41 18.68
CA THR A 119 -11.50 21.91 18.22
C THR A 119 -10.65 20.81 17.61
N THR A 120 -9.86 21.18 16.59
CA THR A 120 -8.92 20.25 15.92
C THR A 120 -7.88 19.68 16.88
N LYS A 121 -7.43 20.47 17.87
CA LYS A 121 -6.51 20.02 18.92
C LYS A 121 -7.13 18.92 19.78
N SER A 122 -8.40 19.06 20.15
CA SER A 122 -9.12 18.02 20.89
C SER A 122 -9.34 16.77 20.05
N VAL A 123 -9.69 16.91 18.77
CA VAL A 123 -9.83 15.78 17.83
C VAL A 123 -8.51 14.99 17.74
N LYS A 124 -7.38 15.68 17.54
CA LYS A 124 -6.06 15.04 17.46
C LYS A 124 -5.74 14.22 18.71
N LYS A 125 -5.95 14.78 19.90
CA LYS A 125 -5.71 14.07 21.17
C LYS A 125 -6.56 12.81 21.29
N THR A 126 -7.85 12.89 20.98
CA THR A 126 -8.76 11.73 21.00
C THR A 126 -8.34 10.66 20.00
N ILE A 127 -7.98 11.04 18.77
CA ILE A 127 -7.49 10.09 17.76
C ILE A 127 -6.22 9.39 18.24
N CYS A 128 -5.24 10.14 18.76
CA CYS A 128 -3.99 9.56 19.27
C CYS A 128 -4.25 8.55 20.39
N LEU A 129 -5.13 8.89 21.35
CA LEU A 129 -5.51 7.98 22.43
C LEU A 129 -6.18 6.71 21.89
N ASN A 130 -7.14 6.84 20.98
CA ASN A 130 -7.85 5.69 20.43
C ASN A 130 -6.94 4.78 19.59
N VAL A 131 -5.98 5.34 18.85
CA VAL A 131 -4.97 4.56 18.11
C VAL A 131 -4.03 3.83 19.07
N LEU A 132 -3.64 4.46 20.18
CA LEU A 132 -2.85 3.79 21.22
C LEU A 132 -3.62 2.62 21.84
N LEU A 133 -4.89 2.83 22.22
CA LEU A 133 -5.74 1.79 22.80
C LEU A 133 -5.95 0.62 21.82
N LEU A 134 -6.17 0.91 20.54
CA LEU A 134 -6.25 -0.11 19.49
C LEU A 134 -4.95 -0.94 19.43
N GLY A 135 -3.79 -0.28 19.47
CA GLY A 135 -2.49 -0.97 19.49
C GLY A 135 -2.30 -1.85 20.73
N LEU A 136 -2.75 -1.38 21.90
CA LEU A 136 -2.72 -2.16 23.14
C LEU A 136 -3.62 -3.41 23.05
N VAL A 137 -4.84 -3.26 22.54
CA VAL A 137 -5.76 -4.40 22.37
C VAL A 137 -5.18 -5.44 21.42
N ILE A 138 -4.60 -5.02 20.30
CA ILE A 138 -3.91 -5.95 19.37
C ILE A 138 -2.74 -6.63 20.09
N SER A 139 -1.95 -5.89 20.85
CA SER A 139 -0.80 -6.43 21.60
C SER A 139 -1.17 -7.39 22.72
N LEU A 140 -2.39 -7.30 23.27
CA LEU A 140 -2.90 -8.19 24.32
C LEU A 140 -3.43 -9.52 23.78
N GLY A 141 -3.35 -9.77 22.46
CA GLY A 141 -3.70 -11.05 21.84
C GLY A 141 -4.99 -11.05 21.03
N PHE A 142 -5.62 -9.90 20.79
CA PHE A 142 -6.73 -9.76 19.84
C PHE A 142 -6.23 -9.54 18.41
N ASP A 143 -5.28 -10.36 17.96
CA ASP A 143 -4.63 -10.25 16.65
C ASP A 143 -5.28 -11.14 15.58
N LYS A 144 -6.10 -12.11 16.00
CA LYS A 144 -6.84 -12.99 15.09
C LYS A 144 -7.99 -12.23 14.43
N LYS A 145 -8.19 -12.52 13.15
CA LYS A 145 -9.25 -11.92 12.32
C LYS A 145 -10.65 -12.03 12.94
N ILE A 146 -10.97 -13.18 13.52
CA ILE A 146 -12.27 -13.44 14.15
C ILE A 146 -12.48 -12.53 15.38
N ASP A 147 -11.43 -12.35 16.18
CA ASP A 147 -11.50 -11.57 17.41
C ASP A 147 -11.62 -10.07 17.09
N LEU A 148 -10.93 -9.58 16.05
CA LEU A 148 -11.08 -8.22 15.55
C LEU A 148 -12.48 -7.94 14.99
N GLN A 149 -13.08 -8.91 14.30
CA GLN A 149 -14.43 -8.79 13.76
C GLN A 149 -15.47 -8.74 14.88
N ARG A 150 -15.36 -9.63 15.88
CA ARG A 150 -16.23 -9.63 17.07
C ARG A 150 -16.15 -8.30 17.82
N LEU A 151 -14.95 -7.75 18.00
CA LEU A 151 -14.76 -6.43 18.62
C LEU A 151 -15.40 -5.30 17.81
N ALA A 152 -15.39 -5.39 16.47
CA ALA A 152 -15.93 -4.36 15.60
C ALA A 152 -17.46 -4.39 15.47
N GLU A 153 -18.10 -5.51 15.82
CA GLU A 153 -19.55 -5.74 15.75
C GLU A 153 -20.27 -5.52 17.09
N TRP A 154 -19.51 -5.30 18.17
CA TRP A 154 -20.03 -4.99 19.51
C TRP A 154 -20.62 -3.57 19.62
#